data_AF-A0A955IDQ5-F1
#
_entry.id   AF-A0A955IDQ5-F1
#
_cell.length_a   1.000
_cell.length_b   1.000
_cell.length_c   1.000
_cell.angle_alpha   90.00
_cell.angle_beta   90.00
_cell.angle_gamma   90.00
#
_symmetry.space_group_name_H-M   'P 1'
#
loop_
_entity.id
_entity.type
_entity.pdbx_description
1 polymer ?
#
loop_
_entity_poly.entity_id
_entity_poly.type
_entity_poly.pdbx_seq_one_letter_code
_entity_poly.pdbx_strand_id
1 'polypeptide(L)'
;MDDRAEIAVVGAGAAGLMAAIAAGRAGFAGSAANASRRIVALDGARTLGAKILVAGGGRCNVTHHTVEAADFAGSTRPAIAKVLR
;
A
#
# COMPACT_ATOMS: atom_id res chain seq x y z
N MET A 1 -5.99 -13.58 -23.80
CA MET A 1 -5.59 -12.33 -23.13
C MET A 1 -4.23 -12.58 -22.51
N ASP A 2 -3.28 -11.66 -22.61
CA ASP A 2 -2.00 -11.83 -21.93
C ASP A 2 -2.23 -11.68 -20.42
N ASP A 3 -1.95 -12.74 -19.65
CA ASP A 3 -2.16 -12.81 -18.20
C ASP A 3 -0.96 -12.29 -17.42
N ARG A 4 0.09 -11.79 -18.10
CA ARG A 4 1.27 -11.24 -17.44
C ARG A 4 0.97 -9.87 -16.85
N ALA A 5 1.07 -9.76 -15.53
CA ALA A 5 1.17 -8.48 -14.84
C ALA A 5 2.64 -8.04 -14.78
N GLU A 6 2.90 -6.75 -14.99
CA GLU A 6 4.23 -6.17 -14.79
C GLU A 6 4.53 -5.98 -13.31
N ILE A 7 3.50 -5.70 -12.51
CA ILE A 7 3.59 -5.56 -11.06
C ILE A 7 2.48 -6.38 -10.41
N ALA A 8 2.86 -7.29 -9.52
CA ALA A 8 1.95 -8.03 -8.67
C ALA A 8 2.14 -7.60 -7.21
N VAL A 9 1.05 -7.15 -6.58
CA VAL A 9 1.00 -6.81 -5.15
C VAL A 9 0.30 -7.95 -4.40
N VAL A 10 0.99 -8.58 -3.47
CA VAL A 10 0.44 -9.68 -2.67
C VAL A 10 -0.08 -9.15 -1.34
N GLY A 11 -1.39 -9.27 -1.14
CA GLY A 11 -2.15 -8.70 -0.03
C GLY A 11 -2.78 -7.36 -0.40
N ALA A 12 -4.09 -7.30 -0.55
CA ALA A 12 -4.87 -6.08 -0.78
C ALA A 12 -5.43 -5.50 0.54
N GLY A 13 -4.56 -5.42 1.54
CA GLY A 13 -4.76 -4.64 2.76
C GLY A 13 -4.33 -3.17 2.58
N ALA A 14 -4.23 -2.41 3.66
CA ALA A 14 -3.90 -0.98 3.61
C ALA A 14 -2.60 -0.69 2.84
N ALA A 15 -1.50 -1.38 3.20
CA ALA A 15 -0.20 -1.19 2.56
C ALA A 15 -0.22 -1.61 1.07
N GLY A 16 -0.82 -2.75 0.74
CA GLY A 16 -0.83 -3.26 -0.63
C GLY A 16 -1.71 -2.44 -1.57
N LEU A 17 -2.89 -2.01 -1.12
CA LEU A 17 -3.72 -1.09 -1.90
C LEU A 17 -2.99 0.24 -2.15
N MET A 18 -2.33 0.79 -1.13
CA MET A 18 -1.52 2.00 -1.27
C MET A 18 -0.37 1.80 -2.27
N ALA A 19 0.33 0.67 -2.20
CA ALA A 19 1.40 0.32 -3.14
C ALA A 19 0.90 0.18 -4.58
N ALA A 20 -0.23 -0.50 -4.81
CA ALA A 20 -0.83 -0.65 -6.13
C ALA A 20 -1.23 0.71 -6.73
N ILE A 21 -1.84 1.59 -5.93
CA ILE A 21 -2.20 2.95 -6.34
C ILE A 21 -0.95 3.76 -6.68
N ALA A 22 0.08 3.72 -5.83
CA ALA A 22 1.33 4.43 -6.06
C ALA A 22 2.03 3.96 -7.35
N ALA A 23 2.09 2.65 -7.59
CA ALA A 23 2.62 2.07 -8.81
C ALA A 23 1.85 2.54 -10.06
N GLY A 24 0.52 2.58 -9.98
CA GLY A 24 -0.34 3.07 -11.06
C GLY A 24 -0.05 4.54 -11.37
N ARG A 25 0.07 5.37 -10.34
CA ARG A 25 0.37 6.81 -10.47
C ARG A 25 1.76 7.08 -11.03
N ALA A 26 2.78 6.35 -10.59
CA ALA A 26 4.14 6.47 -11.12
C ALA A 26 4.22 6.09 -12.61
N GLY A 27 3.37 5.15 -13.05
CA GLY A 27 3.22 4.78 -14.46
C GLY A 27 2.82 5.92 -15.39
N PHE A 28 2.08 6.92 -14.92
CA PHE A 28 1.66 8.07 -15.73
C PHE A 28 2.73 9.16 -15.92
N ALA A 29 3.83 9.12 -15.17
CA ALA A 29 4.77 10.26 -15.04
C ALA A 29 5.94 10.27 -16.03
N GLY A 30 5.99 9.38 -17.04
CA GLY A 30 7.12 9.39 -17.98
C GLY A 30 6.84 8.67 -19.30
N SER A 31 6.92 9.44 -20.40
CA SER A 31 6.93 9.06 -21.84
C SER A 31 5.73 8.27 -22.37
N ALA A 32 5.27 8.61 -23.58
CA ALA A 32 4.20 7.93 -24.32
C ALA A 32 4.47 6.44 -24.62
N ALA A 33 5.70 5.96 -24.37
CA ALA A 33 6.06 4.53 -24.40
C ALA A 33 5.68 3.76 -23.11
N ASN A 34 5.23 4.45 -22.07
CA ASN A 34 4.84 3.90 -20.78
C ASN A 34 3.31 3.68 -20.72
N ALA A 35 2.81 3.12 -21.81
CA ALA A 35 1.41 2.78 -21.97
C ALA A 35 1.00 1.78 -20.88
N SER A 36 0.09 2.21 -20.01
CA SER A 36 -0.75 1.37 -19.14
C SER A 36 -0.02 0.17 -18.52
N ARG A 37 0.80 0.41 -17.49
CA ARG A 37 1.39 -0.70 -16.73
C ARG A 37 0.30 -1.58 -16.13
N ARG A 38 0.29 -2.87 -16.44
CA ARG A 38 -0.69 -3.80 -15.85
C ARG A 38 -0.26 -4.14 -14.42
N ILE A 39 -1.00 -3.60 -13.46
CA ILE A 39 -0.81 -3.83 -12.03
C ILE A 39 -1.96 -4.70 -11.51
N VAL A 40 -1.63 -5.78 -10.83
CA VAL A 40 -2.61 -6.65 -10.17
C VAL A 40 -2.36 -6.67 -8.67
N ALA A 41 -3.44 -6.55 -7.89
CA ALA A 41 -3.42 -6.79 -6.46
C ALA A 41 -4.14 -8.11 -6.18
N LEU A 42 -3.50 -9.01 -5.44
CA LEU A 42 -4.00 -10.34 -5.11
C LEU A 42 -4.28 -10.40 -3.61
N ASP A 43 -5.38 -11.01 -3.20
CA ASP A 43 -5.68 -11.25 -1.79
C ASP A 43 -6.37 -12.61 -1.63
N GLY A 44 -6.06 -13.31 -0.55
CA GLY A 44 -6.71 -14.58 -0.21
C GLY A 44 -8.05 -14.38 0.51
N ALA A 45 -8.30 -13.17 1.04
CA ALA A 45 -9.57 -12.83 1.66
C ALA A 45 -10.66 -12.63 0.61
N ARG A 46 -11.88 -13.07 0.93
CA ARG A 46 -13.07 -12.84 0.10
C ARG A 46 -13.39 -11.36 -0.08
N THR A 47 -12.98 -10.52 0.86
CA THR A 47 -13.23 -9.07 0.85
C THR A 47 -11.90 -8.35 1.01
N LEU A 48 -11.55 -7.52 0.04
CA LEU A 48 -10.34 -6.70 0.09
C LEU A 48 -10.41 -5.72 1.27
N GLY A 49 -9.28 -5.42 1.89
CA GLY A 49 -9.24 -4.48 3.01
C GLY A 49 -10.09 -4.92 4.22
N ALA A 50 -10.36 -6.22 4.41
CA ALA A 50 -11.18 -6.70 5.53
C ALA A 50 -10.74 -6.13 6.90
N LYS A 51 -9.42 -6.01 7.13
CA LYS A 51 -8.87 -5.39 8.35
C LYS A 51 -9.07 -3.86 8.42
N ILE A 52 -9.16 -3.18 7.28
CA ILE A 52 -9.48 -1.74 7.22
C ILE A 52 -10.92 -1.53 7.68
N LEU A 53 -11.85 -2.37 7.17
CA LEU A 53 -13.28 -2.27 7.47
C LEU A 53 -13.60 -2.44 8.96
N VAL A 54 -12.82 -3.24 9.69
CA VAL A 54 -13.05 -3.48 11.14
C VAL A 54 -12.16 -2.61 12.04
N ALA A 55 -11.16 -1.90 11.50
CA ALA A 55 -10.25 -1.07 12.29
C ALA A 55 -11.00 0.07 13.01
N GLY A 56 -10.54 0.44 14.21
CA GLY A 56 -11.14 1.55 14.98
C GLY A 56 -12.60 1.31 15.40
N GLY A 57 -13.05 0.06 15.46
CA GLY A 57 -14.45 -0.30 15.70
C GLY A 57 -15.35 0.03 14.51
N GLY A 58 -14.88 -0.22 13.29
CA GLY A 58 -15.64 0.04 12.06
C GLY A 58 -15.50 1.46 11.49
N ARG A 59 -14.78 2.34 12.17
CA ARG A 59 -14.60 3.75 11.76
C ARG A 59 -13.29 4.01 11.01
N CYS A 60 -12.41 3.01 10.97
CA CYS A 60 -11.04 3.11 10.44
C CYS A 60 -10.22 4.18 11.19
N ASN A 61 -9.48 3.78 12.23
CA ASN A 61 -8.44 4.64 12.81
C ASN A 61 -7.25 4.72 11.84
N VAL A 62 -7.38 5.56 10.80
CA VAL A 62 -6.54 5.53 9.60
C VAL A 62 -5.13 6.09 9.84
N THR A 63 -5.00 7.09 10.71
CA THR A 63 -3.74 7.77 11.02
C THR A 63 -3.87 8.54 12.34
N HIS A 64 -2.75 9.11 12.82
CA HIS A 64 -2.71 10.02 13.96
C HIS A 64 -2.17 11.40 13.53
N HIS A 65 -2.55 12.46 14.24
CA HIS A 65 -2.06 13.83 13.97
C HIS A 65 -0.56 13.99 14.20
N THR A 66 -0.02 13.23 15.15
CA THR A 66 1.39 13.19 15.48
C THR A 66 1.82 11.73 15.43
N VAL A 67 2.94 11.47 14.76
CA VAL A 67 3.53 10.14 14.59
C VAL A 67 5.03 10.28 14.81
N GLU A 68 5.54 9.62 15.82
CA GLU A 68 6.94 9.66 16.22
C GLU A 68 7.60 8.28 16.08
N ALA A 69 8.93 8.24 15.98
CA ALA A 69 9.65 6.97 15.89
C ALA A 69 9.47 6.07 17.12
N ALA A 70 9.06 6.65 18.26
CA ALA A 70 8.76 5.92 19.49
C ALA A 70 7.42 5.18 19.46
N ASP A 71 6.51 5.53 18.55
CA ASP A 71 5.17 4.91 18.43
C ASP A 71 5.20 3.53 17.78
N PHE A 72 6.37 3.12 17.25
CA PHE A 72 6.54 1.85 16.54
C PHE A 72 7.45 0.90 17.30
N ALA A 73 7.06 -0.38 17.32
CA ALA A 73 7.89 -1.48 17.79
C ALA A 73 8.37 -2.33 16.60
N GLY A 74 9.60 -2.88 16.68
CA GLY A 74 10.09 -3.91 15.75
C GLY A 74 11.40 -3.59 15.03
N SER A 75 11.83 -2.32 14.98
CA SER A 75 13.15 -1.92 14.46
C SER A 75 13.80 -0.89 15.39
N THR A 76 14.99 -0.41 15.05
CA THR A 76 15.68 0.64 15.83
C THR A 76 15.07 2.01 15.56
N ARG A 77 15.06 2.90 16.57
CA ARG A 77 14.54 4.27 16.42
C ARG A 77 15.14 5.02 15.22
N PRO A 78 16.45 4.93 14.93
CA PRO A 78 17.01 5.58 13.73
C PRO A 78 16.50 4.99 12.41
N ALA A 79 16.28 3.68 12.33
CA ALA A 79 15.74 3.04 11.13
C ALA A 79 14.28 3.46 10.88
N ILE A 80 13.47 3.50 11.94
CA ILE A 80 12.08 3.98 11.88
C ILE A 80 12.04 5.47 11.50
N ALA A 81 12.92 6.29 12.09
CA ALA A 81 12.99 7.72 11.78
C ALA A 81 13.33 8.02 10.31
N LYS A 82 14.08 7.14 9.62
CA LYS A 82 14.35 7.25 8.18
C LYS A 82 13.13 6.93 7.30
N VAL A 83 12.15 6.18 7.82
CA VAL A 83 10.91 5.89 7.10
C VAL A 83 9.89 7.01 7.29
N LEU A 84 9.88 7.63 8.46
CA LEU A 84 8.96 8.72 8.80
C LEU A 84 9.38 10.09 8.21
N ARG A 85 10.58 10.24 7.65
CA ARG A 85 11.15 11.51 7.16
C ARG A 85 11.67 11.40 5.74
#